data_AF-A0A973M2J8-F1
#
_entry.id   AF-A0A973M2J8-F1
#
_cell.length_a   1.000
_cell.length_b   1.000
_cell.length_c   1.000
_cell.angle_alpha   90.00
_cell.angle_beta   90.00
_cell.angle_gamma   90.00
#
_symmetry.space_group_name_H-M   'P 1'
#
loop_
_entity.id
_entity.type
_entity.pdbx_description
1 polymer ?
#
loop_
_entity_poly.entity_id
_entity_poly.type
_entity_poly.pdbx_seq_one_letter_code
_entity_poly.pdbx_strand_id
1 'polypeptide(L)'
;MELREYIRILRAGWVLIVVMALLGVASAAVFSILSKPQFKASAQVFVSTQSGGTVQDLVQGNTFTQQRVKTYAGLVTTPIVLLPVISNLHLATTADELAKQVTASAPLDTTLIQISATSPDPVRSADIANGISESLTNVVQNIESTGSQSAPVKLTRVTQADVPSAPVTPNVPINVALGLFVGLALGIGAAVLRHTLDNRVRSERDVAAISPAPILGGITYDAKAQKRPLIVQDDPRSPRAEAFRTLRTNLQFIDVGGEARSFVLTSAIESEGKSSTASNLAIALDNAGHKVIVVDADLRRPKLALYMGIEGAV
;
A
#
# COMPACT_ATOMS: atom_id res chain seq x y z
N MET A 1 15.51 -11.31 -11.93
CA MET A 1 15.47 -10.03 -11.21
C MET A 1 16.54 -10.07 -10.13
N GLU A 2 17.64 -9.35 -10.31
CA GLU A 2 18.66 -9.22 -9.26
C GLU A 2 18.25 -8.16 -8.22
N LEU A 3 18.74 -8.27 -6.98
CA LEU A 3 18.48 -7.28 -5.90
C LEU A 3 18.75 -5.82 -6.34
N ARG A 4 19.75 -5.64 -7.22
CA ARG A 4 20.12 -4.32 -7.78
C ARG A 4 19.02 -3.69 -8.63
N GLU A 5 18.20 -4.50 -9.28
CA GLU A 5 17.11 -4.07 -10.17
C GLU A 5 15.94 -3.51 -9.35
N TYR A 6 15.56 -4.19 -8.27
CA TYR A 6 14.57 -3.69 -7.31
C TYR A 6 14.96 -2.34 -6.70
N ILE A 7 16.24 -2.17 -6.31
CA ILE A 7 16.73 -0.89 -5.75
C ILE A 7 16.64 0.23 -6.79
N ARG A 8 16.92 -0.06 -8.07
CA ARG A 8 16.82 0.91 -9.16
C ARG A 8 15.36 1.33 -9.40
N ILE A 9 14.43 0.38 -9.37
CA ILE A 9 12.98 0.66 -9.49
C ILE A 9 12.52 1.56 -8.35
N LEU A 10 12.87 1.21 -7.12
CA LEU A 10 12.49 2.00 -5.93
C LEU A 10 13.08 3.40 -5.98
N ARG A 11 14.35 3.56 -6.37
CA ARG A 11 14.99 4.88 -6.52
C ARG A 11 14.43 5.69 -7.68
N ALA A 12 13.96 5.07 -8.76
CA ALA A 12 13.34 5.79 -9.86
C ALA A 12 11.88 6.19 -9.55
N GLY A 13 11.19 5.36 -8.76
CA GLY A 13 9.77 5.51 -8.43
C GLY A 13 9.46 6.11 -7.06
N TRP A 14 10.45 6.53 -6.28
CA TRP A 14 10.25 6.93 -4.87
C TRP A 14 9.20 8.04 -4.70
N VAL A 15 9.16 9.04 -5.60
CA VAL A 15 8.15 10.11 -5.55
C VAL A 15 6.75 9.54 -5.73
N LEU A 16 6.57 8.62 -6.68
CA LEU A 16 5.29 7.96 -6.92
C LEU A 16 4.85 7.14 -5.70
N ILE A 17 5.78 6.41 -5.09
CA ILE A 17 5.52 5.61 -3.89
C ILE A 17 5.09 6.52 -2.73
N VAL A 18 5.80 7.62 -2.49
CA VAL A 18 5.49 8.58 -1.43
C VAL A 18 4.13 9.25 -1.68
N VAL A 19 3.84 9.67 -2.91
CA VAL A 19 2.56 10.28 -3.26
C VAL A 19 1.41 9.30 -3.02
N MET A 20 1.55 8.04 -3.45
CA MET A 20 0.51 7.01 -3.24
C MET A 20 0.33 6.67 -1.75
N ALA A 21 1.41 6.64 -0.98
CA ALA A 21 1.36 6.47 0.47
C ALA A 21 0.61 7.62 1.16
N LEU A 22 0.92 8.87 0.80
CA LEU A 22 0.25 10.05 1.32
C LEU A 22 -1.24 10.08 0.94
N LEU A 23 -1.57 9.72 -0.30
CA LEU A 23 -2.96 9.59 -0.74
C LEU A 23 -3.71 8.51 0.04
N GLY A 24 -3.08 7.37 0.32
CA GLY A 24 -3.65 6.30 1.14
C GLY A 24 -3.94 6.76 2.58
N VAL A 25 -3.00 7.45 3.21
CA VAL A 25 -3.16 8.05 4.54
C VAL A 25 -4.27 9.10 4.54
N ALA A 26 -4.25 10.03 3.58
CA ALA A 26 -5.25 11.09 3.48
C ALA A 26 -6.67 10.51 3.29
N SER A 27 -6.81 9.53 2.39
CA SER A 27 -8.09 8.86 2.13
C SER A 27 -8.61 8.12 3.36
N ALA A 28 -7.73 7.41 4.08
CA ALA A 28 -8.10 6.71 5.31
C ALA A 28 -8.47 7.67 6.45
N ALA A 29 -7.74 8.79 6.60
CA ALA A 29 -8.05 9.81 7.59
C ALA A 29 -9.39 10.48 7.29
N VAL A 30 -9.63 10.88 6.04
CA VAL A 30 -10.91 11.46 5.60
C VAL A 30 -12.06 10.48 5.83
N PHE A 31 -11.90 9.22 5.43
CA PHE A 31 -12.88 8.17 5.69
C PHE A 31 -13.17 8.01 7.20
N SER A 32 -12.13 8.05 8.03
CA SER A 32 -12.26 7.91 9.48
C SER A 32 -12.91 9.13 10.15
N ILE A 33 -12.76 10.33 9.60
CA ILE A 33 -13.41 11.55 10.10
C ILE A 33 -14.88 11.61 9.66
N LEU A 34 -15.19 11.13 8.45
CA LEU A 34 -16.55 11.12 7.91
C LEU A 34 -17.42 9.97 8.45
N SER A 35 -16.79 8.88 8.90
CA SER A 35 -17.49 7.73 9.48
C SER A 35 -18.10 8.09 10.84
N LYS A 36 -19.38 7.75 11.03
CA LYS A 36 -20.08 8.04 12.30
C LYS A 36 -19.41 7.29 13.45
N PRO A 37 -19.10 7.99 14.58
CA PRO A 37 -18.56 7.32 15.75
C PRO A 37 -19.59 6.33 16.30
N GLN A 38 -19.12 5.17 16.74
CA GLN A 38 -19.93 4.17 17.42
C GLN A 38 -19.41 4.03 18.85
N PHE A 39 -20.34 4.02 19.78
CA PHE A 39 -20.08 3.86 21.20
C PHE A 39 -20.53 2.48 21.64
N LYS A 40 -19.74 1.83 22.49
CA LYS A 40 -20.05 0.51 23.04
C LYS A 40 -20.20 0.64 24.54
N ALA A 41 -21.36 0.25 25.06
CA ALA A 41 -21.60 0.15 26.50
C ALA A 41 -21.82 -1.32 26.88
N SER A 42 -21.44 -1.72 28.09
CA SER A 42 -21.54 -3.12 28.54
C SER A 42 -22.12 -3.24 29.94
N ALA A 43 -23.11 -4.12 30.11
CA ALA A 43 -23.64 -4.54 31.40
C ALA A 43 -23.21 -5.99 31.70
N GLN A 44 -23.11 -6.36 32.98
CA GLN A 44 -22.80 -7.73 33.38
C GLN A 44 -23.87 -8.31 34.30
N VAL A 45 -24.22 -9.56 34.03
CA VAL A 45 -25.17 -10.34 34.82
C VAL A 45 -24.50 -11.62 35.31
N PHE A 46 -24.63 -11.91 36.60
CA PHE A 46 -24.15 -13.12 37.23
C PHE A 46 -25.25 -14.17 37.28
N VAL A 47 -24.92 -15.37 36.84
CA VAL A 47 -25.82 -16.53 36.88
C VAL A 47 -25.47 -17.35 38.11
N SER A 48 -26.48 -17.66 38.92
CA SER A 48 -26.35 -18.46 40.13
C SER A 48 -27.40 -19.57 40.13
N THR A 49 -27.03 -20.74 40.64
CA THR A 49 -27.95 -21.87 40.83
C THR A 49 -28.14 -22.16 42.31
N GLN A 50 -29.35 -22.55 42.72
CA GLN A 50 -29.52 -23.14 44.06
C GLN A 50 -28.82 -24.50 44.10
N SER A 51 -27.77 -24.62 44.91
CA SER A 51 -27.00 -25.87 45.07
C SER A 51 -27.36 -26.60 46.37
N GLY A 52 -27.34 -27.94 46.33
CA GLY A 52 -27.41 -28.79 47.52
C GLY A 52 -26.19 -28.64 48.43
N GLY A 53 -26.29 -29.13 49.67
CA GLY A 53 -25.28 -28.91 50.72
C GLY A 53 -24.01 -29.75 50.61
N THR A 54 -23.86 -30.64 49.62
CA THR A 54 -22.68 -31.50 49.47
C THR A 54 -21.66 -30.94 48.48
N VAL A 55 -20.38 -31.31 48.66
CA VAL A 55 -19.29 -30.89 47.75
C VAL A 55 -19.52 -31.40 46.31
N GLN A 56 -20.11 -32.59 46.16
CA GLN A 56 -20.43 -33.16 44.84
C GLN A 56 -21.53 -32.35 44.13
N ASP A 57 -22.53 -31.87 44.86
CA ASP A 57 -23.59 -31.01 44.31
C ASP A 57 -23.04 -29.64 43.88
N LEU A 58 -22.05 -29.11 44.60
CA LEU A 58 -21.40 -27.83 44.25
C LEU A 58 -20.62 -27.92 42.93
N VAL A 59 -19.88 -29.01 42.71
CA VAL A 59 -19.12 -29.22 41.46
C VAL A 59 -20.07 -29.41 40.28
N GLN A 60 -21.10 -30.23 40.43
CA GLN A 60 -22.10 -30.42 39.37
C GLN A 60 -22.92 -29.16 39.11
N GLY A 61 -23.28 -28.41 40.16
CA GLY A 61 -23.97 -27.13 40.07
C GLY A 61 -23.15 -26.07 39.34
N ASN A 62 -21.83 -26.03 39.55
CA ASN A 62 -20.95 -25.12 38.82
C ASN A 62 -20.91 -25.44 37.32
N THR A 63 -20.73 -26.71 36.93
CA THR A 63 -20.76 -27.12 35.50
C THR A 63 -22.12 -26.85 34.87
N PHE A 64 -23.22 -27.12 35.59
CA PHE A 64 -24.57 -26.80 35.14
C PHE A 64 -24.75 -25.30 34.90
N THR A 65 -24.27 -24.46 35.83
CA THR A 65 -24.33 -22.99 35.71
C THR A 65 -23.58 -22.53 34.46
N GLN A 66 -22.37 -23.02 34.23
CA GLN A 66 -21.56 -22.64 33.06
C GLN A 66 -22.25 -23.02 31.73
N GLN A 67 -22.91 -24.17 31.65
CA GLN A 67 -23.68 -24.56 30.46
C GLN A 67 -24.91 -23.65 30.25
N ARG A 68 -25.58 -23.25 31.34
CA ARG A 68 -26.71 -22.32 31.30
C ARG A 68 -26.29 -20.92 30.85
N VAL A 69 -25.15 -20.42 31.34
CA VAL A 69 -24.57 -19.13 30.95
C VAL A 69 -24.42 -19.04 29.43
N LYS A 70 -23.88 -20.09 28.79
CA LYS A 70 -23.74 -20.15 27.32
C LYS A 70 -25.09 -20.13 26.61
N THR A 71 -26.08 -20.83 27.14
CA THR A 71 -27.44 -20.87 26.59
C THR A 71 -28.13 -19.50 26.70
N TYR A 72 -28.07 -18.87 27.87
CA TYR A 72 -28.67 -17.56 28.11
C TYR A 72 -27.99 -16.44 27.33
N ALA A 73 -26.67 -16.50 27.14
CA ALA A 73 -25.97 -15.57 26.25
C ALA A 73 -26.55 -15.64 24.82
N GLY A 74 -26.91 -16.83 24.35
CA GLY A 74 -27.58 -17.01 23.05
C GLY A 74 -29.00 -16.42 22.99
N LEU A 75 -29.70 -16.29 24.12
CA LEU A 75 -31.03 -15.69 24.16
C LEU A 75 -31.01 -14.16 24.01
N VAL A 76 -29.88 -13.51 24.31
CA VAL A 76 -29.76 -12.04 24.29
C VAL A 76 -30.13 -11.44 22.94
N THR A 77 -29.79 -12.12 21.84
CA THR A 77 -30.04 -11.64 20.47
C THR A 77 -31.40 -12.09 19.91
N THR A 78 -32.22 -12.76 20.71
CA THR A 78 -33.52 -13.29 20.26
C THR A 78 -34.66 -12.30 20.45
N PRO A 79 -35.74 -12.37 19.65
CA PRO A 79 -36.86 -11.44 19.77
C PRO A 79 -37.53 -11.41 21.15
N ILE A 80 -37.52 -12.52 21.90
CA ILE A 80 -38.13 -12.58 23.24
C ILE A 80 -37.43 -11.67 24.26
N VAL A 81 -36.13 -11.39 24.08
CA VAL A 81 -35.37 -10.42 24.89
C VAL A 81 -35.37 -9.03 24.24
N LEU A 82 -35.33 -8.94 22.91
CA LEU A 82 -35.17 -7.66 22.23
C LEU A 82 -36.48 -6.85 22.10
N LEU A 83 -37.63 -7.50 21.88
CA LEU A 83 -38.92 -6.81 21.70
C LEU A 83 -39.35 -5.98 22.94
N PRO A 84 -39.24 -6.49 24.19
CA PRO A 84 -39.54 -5.67 25.37
C PRO A 84 -38.66 -4.42 25.46
N VAL A 85 -37.38 -4.53 25.09
CA VAL A 85 -36.44 -3.41 25.11
C VAL A 85 -36.80 -2.36 24.06
N ILE A 86 -37.14 -2.80 22.84
CA ILE A 86 -37.61 -1.91 21.77
C ILE A 86 -38.87 -1.14 22.22
N SER A 87 -39.80 -1.84 22.86
CA SER A 87 -41.03 -1.25 23.37
C SER A 87 -40.77 -0.25 24.50
N ASN A 88 -39.95 -0.61 25.49
CA ASN A 88 -39.70 0.21 26.68
C ASN A 88 -38.85 1.45 26.38
N LEU A 89 -37.88 1.34 25.46
CA LEU A 89 -37.02 2.45 25.06
C LEU A 89 -37.55 3.21 23.83
N HIS A 90 -38.74 2.84 23.33
CA HIS A 90 -39.37 3.41 22.15
C HIS A 90 -38.44 3.51 20.92
N LEU A 91 -37.69 2.43 20.66
CA LEU A 91 -36.71 2.40 19.57
C LEU A 91 -37.42 2.25 18.22
N ALA A 92 -37.08 3.11 17.26
CA ALA A 92 -37.55 3.00 15.88
C ALA A 92 -36.71 1.97 15.09
N THR A 93 -36.73 0.70 15.51
CA THR A 93 -35.96 -0.39 14.91
C THR A 93 -36.67 -1.74 15.06
N THR A 94 -36.22 -2.76 14.32
CA THR A 94 -36.71 -4.14 14.44
C THR A 94 -35.82 -4.99 15.34
N ALA A 95 -36.33 -6.14 15.81
CA ALA A 95 -35.54 -7.09 16.60
C ALA A 95 -34.29 -7.56 15.82
N ASP A 96 -34.40 -7.80 14.52
CA ASP A 96 -33.28 -8.25 13.68
C ASP A 96 -32.21 -7.17 13.50
N GLU A 97 -32.60 -5.90 13.42
CA GLU A 97 -31.67 -4.78 13.37
C GLU A 97 -30.96 -4.55 14.70
N LEU A 98 -31.71 -4.61 15.81
CA LEU A 98 -31.15 -4.49 17.15
C LEU A 98 -30.20 -5.65 17.47
N ALA A 99 -30.54 -6.87 17.02
CA ALA A 99 -29.68 -8.05 17.19
C ALA A 99 -28.28 -7.87 16.56
N LYS A 100 -28.15 -7.09 15.48
CA LYS A 100 -26.85 -6.78 14.85
C LYS A 100 -26.01 -5.78 15.64
N GLN A 101 -26.64 -5.01 16.52
CA GLN A 101 -26.01 -3.97 17.34
C GLN A 101 -25.66 -4.46 18.75
N VAL A 102 -26.11 -5.66 19.10
CA VAL A 102 -25.97 -6.25 20.42
C VAL A 102 -25.09 -7.50 20.32
N THR A 103 -24.22 -7.66 21.30
CA THR A 103 -23.40 -8.86 21.46
C THR A 103 -23.49 -9.35 22.89
N ALA A 104 -23.54 -10.66 23.06
CA ALA A 104 -23.45 -11.30 24.37
C ALA A 104 -22.28 -12.27 24.36
N SER A 105 -21.41 -12.15 25.35
CA SER A 105 -20.26 -13.02 25.52
C SER A 105 -20.25 -13.61 26.92
N ALA A 106 -19.95 -14.91 27.00
CA ALA A 106 -19.69 -15.64 28.23
C ALA A 106 -18.20 -16.04 28.24
N PRO A 107 -17.33 -15.33 28.98
CA PRO A 107 -15.93 -15.72 29.11
C PRO A 107 -15.79 -17.16 29.63
N LEU A 108 -14.77 -17.89 29.16
CA LEU A 108 -14.52 -19.28 29.60
C LEU A 108 -14.39 -19.35 31.13
N ASP A 109 -14.93 -20.42 31.70
CA ASP A 109 -14.88 -20.74 33.13
C ASP A 109 -15.51 -19.67 34.05
N THR A 110 -16.37 -18.81 33.49
CA THR A 110 -17.11 -17.80 34.26
C THR A 110 -18.61 -18.06 34.28
N THR A 111 -19.28 -17.56 35.33
CA THR A 111 -20.74 -17.51 35.43
C THR A 111 -21.29 -16.10 35.14
N LEU A 112 -20.52 -15.32 34.39
CA LEU A 112 -20.85 -13.95 34.01
C LEU A 112 -21.26 -13.91 32.54
N ILE A 113 -22.35 -13.18 32.27
CA ILE A 113 -22.78 -12.83 30.92
C ILE A 113 -22.49 -11.35 30.74
N GLN A 114 -21.61 -11.02 29.80
CA GLN A 114 -21.38 -9.64 29.38
C GLN A 114 -22.27 -9.34 28.18
N ILE A 115 -23.10 -8.32 28.33
CA ILE A 115 -24.04 -7.84 27.32
C ILE A 115 -23.52 -6.49 26.86
N SER A 116 -23.20 -6.36 25.58
CA SER A 116 -22.75 -5.11 25.00
C SER A 116 -23.67 -4.63 23.90
N ALA A 117 -24.02 -3.35 23.91
CA ALA A 117 -24.75 -2.69 22.84
C ALA A 117 -23.89 -1.60 22.19
N THR A 118 -23.99 -1.48 20.87
CA THR A 118 -23.22 -0.53 20.06
C THR A 118 -24.15 0.41 19.30
N SER A 119 -24.03 1.72 19.52
CA SER A 119 -24.86 2.73 18.88
C SER A 119 -24.09 4.05 18.64
N PRO A 120 -24.51 4.90 17.68
CA PRO A 120 -23.92 6.23 17.49
C PRO A 120 -24.13 7.20 18.66
N ASP A 121 -25.11 6.92 19.51
CA ASP A 121 -25.42 7.68 20.72
C ASP A 121 -24.89 6.93 21.95
N PRO A 122 -23.99 7.55 22.76
CA PRO A 122 -23.42 6.92 23.93
C PRO A 122 -24.46 6.62 25.02
N VAL A 123 -25.45 7.50 25.22
CA VAL A 123 -26.51 7.31 26.23
C VAL A 123 -27.38 6.13 25.83
N ARG A 124 -27.83 6.13 24.57
CA ARG A 124 -28.62 5.04 24.01
C ARG A 124 -27.91 3.68 24.07
N SER A 125 -26.59 3.66 23.91
CA SER A 125 -25.79 2.42 24.05
C SER A 125 -25.90 1.84 25.46
N ALA A 126 -25.80 2.70 26.50
CA ALA A 126 -25.94 2.29 27.89
C ALA A 126 -27.37 1.83 28.20
N ASP A 127 -28.38 2.59 27.77
CA ASP A 127 -29.79 2.25 27.99
C ASP A 127 -30.17 0.91 27.35
N ILE A 128 -29.73 0.65 26.12
CA ILE A 128 -29.98 -0.63 25.44
C ILE A 128 -29.30 -1.77 26.21
N ALA A 129 -28.02 -1.66 26.58
CA ALA A 129 -27.33 -2.71 27.32
C ALA A 129 -28.00 -2.99 28.68
N ASN A 130 -28.45 -1.94 29.37
CA ASN A 130 -29.16 -2.03 30.64
C ASN A 130 -30.54 -2.67 30.48
N GLY A 131 -31.34 -2.21 29.52
CA GLY A 131 -32.67 -2.76 29.24
C GLY A 131 -32.62 -4.23 28.80
N ILE A 132 -31.61 -4.62 28.03
CA ILE A 132 -31.39 -6.03 27.65
C ILE A 132 -31.02 -6.87 28.87
N SER A 133 -30.18 -6.35 29.78
CA SER A 133 -29.84 -7.08 31.01
C SER A 133 -31.06 -7.34 31.90
N GLU A 134 -31.97 -6.37 31.97
CA GLU A 134 -33.23 -6.48 32.71
C GLU A 134 -34.22 -7.42 32.01
N SER A 135 -34.41 -7.26 30.69
CA SER A 135 -35.28 -8.12 29.91
C SER A 135 -34.82 -9.58 29.94
N LEU A 136 -33.51 -9.85 29.80
CA LEU A 136 -32.95 -11.19 29.92
C LEU A 136 -33.24 -11.79 31.31
N THR A 137 -33.06 -11.00 32.37
CA THR A 137 -33.34 -11.45 33.74
C THR A 137 -34.81 -11.89 33.89
N ASN A 138 -35.74 -11.09 33.37
CA ASN A 138 -37.17 -11.40 33.39
C ASN A 138 -37.52 -12.62 32.54
N VAL A 139 -36.94 -12.73 31.34
CA VAL A 139 -37.18 -13.86 30.43
C VAL A 139 -36.66 -15.16 31.04
N VAL A 140 -35.44 -15.17 31.58
CA VAL A 140 -34.90 -16.38 32.23
C VAL A 140 -35.72 -16.75 33.47
N GLN A 141 -36.11 -15.76 34.28
CA GLN A 141 -36.97 -16.01 35.44
C GLN A 141 -38.30 -16.65 35.00
N ASN A 142 -38.93 -16.18 33.92
CA ASN A 142 -40.18 -16.75 33.41
C ASN A 142 -40.01 -18.16 32.81
N ILE A 143 -38.89 -18.42 32.13
CA ILE A 143 -38.60 -19.74 31.53
C ILE A 143 -38.32 -20.79 32.63
N GLU A 144 -37.59 -20.41 33.68
CA GLU A 144 -37.17 -21.34 34.74
C GLU A 144 -38.21 -21.46 35.87
N SER A 145 -39.16 -20.52 35.99
CA SER A 145 -40.25 -20.59 36.97
C SER A 145 -41.37 -21.52 36.47
N THR A 146 -41.31 -22.80 36.83
CA THR A 146 -42.39 -23.76 36.57
C THR A 146 -43.28 -23.91 37.83
N GLY A 147 -44.40 -23.18 37.90
CA GLY A 147 -45.36 -23.26 39.01
C GLY A 147 -44.97 -22.44 40.26
N SER A 148 -45.36 -22.89 41.46
CA SER A 148 -45.15 -22.20 42.74
C SER A 148 -43.78 -22.44 43.41
N GLN A 149 -42.83 -23.06 42.72
CA GLN A 149 -41.47 -23.30 43.24
C GLN A 149 -40.49 -22.23 42.73
N SER A 150 -39.57 -21.82 43.60
CA SER A 150 -38.49 -20.86 43.28
C SER A 150 -37.64 -21.36 42.11
N ALA A 151 -37.36 -20.49 41.13
CA ALA A 151 -36.55 -20.84 39.97
C ALA A 151 -35.17 -21.39 40.40
N PRO A 152 -34.72 -22.54 39.85
CA PRO A 152 -33.44 -23.15 40.20
C PRO A 152 -32.24 -22.30 39.78
N VAL A 153 -32.43 -21.37 38.85
CA VAL A 153 -31.42 -20.43 38.36
C VAL A 153 -31.89 -18.99 38.54
N LYS A 154 -31.01 -18.14 39.08
CA LYS A 154 -31.26 -16.70 39.25
C LYS A 154 -30.16 -15.89 38.58
N LEU A 155 -30.59 -14.92 37.77
CA LEU A 155 -29.73 -13.87 37.24
C LEU A 155 -29.71 -12.69 38.21
N THR A 156 -28.51 -12.25 38.59
CA THR A 156 -28.31 -11.05 39.41
C THR A 156 -27.44 -10.07 38.65
N ARG A 157 -27.93 -8.84 38.45
CA ARG A 157 -27.15 -7.79 37.79
C ARG A 157 -25.97 -7.40 38.68
N VAL A 158 -24.76 -7.51 38.13
CA VAL A 158 -23.51 -7.21 38.84
C VAL A 158 -23.08 -5.79 38.57
N THR A 159 -23.06 -5.40 37.29
CA THR A 159 -22.69 -4.06 36.84
C THR A 159 -23.72 -3.51 35.88
N GLN A 160 -23.99 -2.21 36.04
CA GLN A 160 -24.76 -1.44 35.07
C GLN A 160 -23.82 -0.95 33.97
N ALA A 161 -24.34 -0.79 32.76
CA ALA A 161 -23.63 -0.16 31.67
C ALA A 161 -23.56 1.34 31.94
N ASP A 162 -22.34 1.86 32.03
CA ASP A 162 -22.05 3.29 32.08
C ASP A 162 -22.08 3.89 30.67
N VAL A 163 -22.31 5.21 30.60
CA VAL A 163 -22.25 5.98 29.36
C VAL A 163 -20.78 6.05 28.91
N PRO A 164 -20.41 5.48 27.76
CA PRO A 164 -19.03 5.48 27.29
C PRO A 164 -18.58 6.89 26.90
N SER A 165 -17.39 7.29 27.36
CA SER A 165 -16.80 8.60 27.09
C SER A 165 -16.07 8.71 25.75
N ALA A 166 -15.71 7.57 25.15
CA ALA A 166 -14.98 7.51 23.89
C ALA A 166 -15.62 6.48 22.93
N PRO A 167 -15.59 6.75 21.61
CA PRO A 167 -16.08 5.81 20.61
C PRO A 167 -15.12 4.64 20.44
N VAL A 168 -15.66 3.46 20.15
CA VAL A 168 -14.87 2.25 19.83
C VAL A 168 -14.48 2.17 18.36
N THR A 169 -15.26 2.79 17.48
CA THR A 169 -14.96 2.89 16.04
C THR A 169 -15.38 4.26 15.52
N PRO A 170 -14.69 4.82 14.52
CA PRO A 170 -13.52 4.25 13.82
C PRO A 170 -12.22 4.40 14.61
N ASN A 171 -11.36 3.38 14.56
CA ASN A 171 -10.04 3.42 15.19
C ASN A 171 -9.05 4.12 14.25
N VAL A 172 -8.96 5.45 14.38
CA VAL A 172 -8.19 6.32 13.47
C VAL A 172 -6.74 5.84 13.26
N PRO A 173 -5.96 5.48 14.31
CA PRO A 173 -4.60 4.95 14.12
C PRO A 173 -4.54 3.70 13.25
N ILE A 174 -5.45 2.73 13.45
CA ILE A 174 -5.49 1.48 12.69
C ILE A 174 -5.87 1.77 11.23
N ASN A 175 -6.88 2.60 11.01
CA ASN A 175 -7.32 2.96 9.66
C ASN A 175 -6.22 3.69 8.88
N VAL A 176 -5.52 4.63 9.52
CA VAL A 176 -4.40 5.36 8.91
C VAL A 176 -3.24 4.43 8.61
N ALA A 177 -2.89 3.52 9.53
CA ALA A 177 -1.85 2.52 9.30
C ALA A 177 -2.21 1.61 8.11
N LEU A 178 -3.47 1.15 8.03
CA LEU A 178 -3.97 0.36 6.90
C LEU A 178 -3.89 1.14 5.59
N GLY A 179 -4.32 2.41 5.60
CA GLY A 179 -4.24 3.31 4.44
C GLY A 179 -2.80 3.51 3.96
N LEU A 180 -1.84 3.64 4.87
CA LEU A 180 -0.42 3.72 4.55
C LEU A 180 0.07 2.45 3.85
N PHE A 181 -0.23 1.26 4.39
CA PHE A 181 0.19 -0.01 3.80
C PHE A 181 -0.41 -0.23 2.41
N VAL A 182 -1.70 0.05 2.24
CA VAL A 182 -2.37 -0.04 0.93
C VAL A 182 -1.77 0.95 -0.05
N GLY A 183 -1.54 2.21 0.36
CA GLY A 183 -0.91 3.23 -0.47
C GLY A 183 0.51 2.86 -0.90
N LEU A 184 1.32 2.31 0.00
CA LEU A 184 2.67 1.82 -0.31
C LEU A 184 2.63 0.63 -1.28
N ALA A 185 1.76 -0.35 -1.07
CA ALA A 185 1.63 -1.50 -1.94
C ALA A 185 1.24 -1.09 -3.36
N LEU A 186 0.25 -0.20 -3.50
CA LEU A 186 -0.15 0.37 -4.79
C LEU A 186 0.96 1.22 -5.42
N GLY A 187 1.67 2.02 -4.63
CA GLY A 187 2.80 2.82 -5.10
C GLY A 187 3.95 1.99 -5.65
N ILE A 188 4.32 0.92 -4.94
CA ILE A 188 5.36 -0.04 -5.40
C ILE A 188 4.89 -0.75 -6.66
N GLY A 189 3.65 -1.26 -6.68
CA GLY A 189 3.08 -1.90 -7.85
C GLY A 189 3.08 -0.99 -9.09
N ALA A 190 2.67 0.26 -8.93
CA ALA A 190 2.69 1.26 -9.99
C ALA A 190 4.11 1.62 -10.44
N ALA A 191 5.09 1.68 -9.52
CA ALA A 191 6.48 1.93 -9.86
C ALA A 191 7.09 0.77 -10.68
N VAL A 192 6.82 -0.47 -10.30
CA VAL A 192 7.23 -1.67 -11.04
C VAL A 192 6.55 -1.72 -12.41
N LEU A 193 5.25 -1.45 -12.48
CA LEU A 193 4.52 -1.42 -13.74
C LEU A 193 5.07 -0.35 -14.68
N ARG A 194 5.32 0.86 -14.17
CA ARG A 194 5.93 1.94 -14.95
C ARG A 194 7.34 1.56 -15.44
N HIS A 195 8.10 0.82 -14.65
CA HIS A 195 9.44 0.38 -15.06
C HIS A 195 9.38 -0.71 -16.14
N THR A 196 8.50 -1.68 -15.99
CA THR A 196 8.34 -2.78 -16.97
C THR A 196 7.76 -2.33 -18.30
N LEU A 197 6.98 -1.23 -18.31
CA LEU A 197 6.48 -0.59 -19.53
C LEU A 197 7.49 0.41 -20.15
N ASP A 198 8.62 0.68 -19.49
CA ASP A 198 9.64 1.60 -20.01
C ASP A 198 10.59 0.89 -20.98
N ASN A 199 10.35 1.05 -22.28
CA ASN A 199 11.16 0.45 -23.35
C ASN A 199 12.44 1.23 -23.68
N ARG A 200 12.86 2.19 -22.85
CA ARG A 200 14.06 3.00 -23.10
C ARG A 200 15.33 2.25 -22.73
N VAL A 201 16.32 2.31 -23.63
CA VAL A 201 17.69 1.87 -23.36
C VAL A 201 18.37 2.92 -22.47
N ARG A 202 18.73 2.55 -21.25
CA ARG A 202 19.32 3.44 -20.24
C ARG A 202 20.73 3.05 -19.83
N SER A 203 21.15 1.82 -20.11
CA SER A 203 22.43 1.29 -19.67
C SER A 203 23.12 0.45 -20.74
N GLU A 204 24.45 0.30 -20.63
CA GLU A 204 25.25 -0.58 -21.49
C GLU A 204 24.74 -2.03 -21.47
N ARG A 205 24.19 -2.48 -20.33
CA ARG A 205 23.58 -3.81 -20.23
C ARG A 205 22.34 -3.95 -21.10
N ASP A 206 21.56 -2.87 -21.21
CA ASP A 206 20.34 -2.86 -22.02
C ASP A 206 20.72 -3.01 -23.51
N VAL A 207 21.82 -2.40 -23.93
CA VAL A 207 22.38 -2.54 -25.29
C VAL A 207 22.88 -3.98 -25.52
N ALA A 208 23.67 -4.52 -24.59
CA ALA A 208 24.19 -5.89 -24.67
C ALA A 208 23.08 -6.97 -24.65
N ALA A 209 21.93 -6.67 -24.05
CA ALA A 209 20.78 -7.57 -24.03
C ALA A 209 20.02 -7.62 -25.37
N ILE A 210 20.06 -6.55 -26.17
CA ILE A 210 19.31 -6.45 -27.43
C ILE A 210 20.18 -6.62 -28.68
N SER A 211 21.51 -6.53 -28.55
CA SER A 211 22.45 -6.67 -29.66
C SER A 211 23.73 -7.40 -29.24
N PRO A 212 24.23 -8.36 -30.05
CA PRO A 212 25.51 -9.01 -29.81
C PRO A 212 26.71 -8.12 -30.19
N ALA A 213 26.49 -6.94 -30.77
CA ALA A 213 27.56 -6.06 -31.20
C ALA A 213 28.35 -5.47 -30.02
N PRO A 214 29.68 -5.29 -30.15
CA PRO A 214 30.49 -4.70 -29.10
C PRO A 214 30.13 -3.22 -28.89
N ILE A 215 30.13 -2.79 -27.62
CA ILE A 215 29.94 -1.39 -27.27
C ILE A 215 31.27 -0.66 -27.48
N LEU A 216 31.28 0.29 -28.42
CA LEU A 216 32.52 0.99 -28.83
C LEU A 216 32.88 2.15 -27.90
N GLY A 217 31.93 2.64 -27.11
CA GLY A 217 32.17 3.68 -26.10
C GLY A 217 30.88 4.33 -25.61
N GLY A 218 30.93 4.91 -24.42
CA GLY A 218 29.83 5.69 -23.83
C GLY A 218 30.14 7.18 -23.84
N ILE A 219 29.37 7.97 -24.59
CA ILE A 219 29.47 9.43 -24.60
C ILE A 219 28.41 9.99 -23.67
N THR A 220 28.83 10.66 -22.60
CA THR A 220 27.90 11.25 -21.63
C THR A 220 27.13 12.43 -22.22
N TYR A 221 25.87 12.56 -21.82
CA TYR A 221 25.05 13.70 -22.21
C TYR A 221 25.62 15.00 -21.66
N ASP A 222 25.73 16.00 -22.52
CA ASP A 222 26.22 17.33 -22.18
C ASP A 222 25.24 18.39 -22.72
N ALA A 223 24.62 19.14 -21.82
CA ALA A 223 23.66 20.19 -22.17
C ALA A 223 24.32 21.34 -22.98
N LYS A 224 25.64 21.51 -22.89
CA LYS A 224 26.39 22.52 -23.64
C LYS A 224 26.85 22.02 -25.01
N ALA A 225 26.59 20.75 -25.36
CA ALA A 225 27.00 20.15 -26.63
C ALA A 225 26.51 20.93 -27.86
N GLN A 226 25.35 21.57 -27.79
CA GLN A 226 24.83 22.39 -28.89
C GLN A 226 25.62 23.70 -29.09
N LYS A 227 26.21 24.24 -28.01
CA LYS A 227 27.01 25.47 -28.06
C LYS A 227 28.48 25.19 -28.39
N ARG A 228 28.95 23.98 -28.10
CA ARG A 228 30.32 23.49 -28.33
C ARG A 228 30.26 22.11 -28.97
N PRO A 229 29.92 22.03 -30.26
CA PRO A 229 29.71 20.75 -30.95
C PRO A 229 31.02 19.97 -31.14
N LEU A 230 32.18 20.64 -31.13
CA LEU A 230 33.51 20.07 -31.35
C LEU A 230 34.34 20.00 -30.06
N ILE A 231 33.84 19.26 -29.06
CA ILE A 231 34.45 19.19 -27.72
C ILE A 231 35.90 18.72 -27.72
N VAL A 232 36.31 17.88 -28.68
CA VAL A 232 37.71 17.40 -28.79
C VAL A 232 38.68 18.56 -29.09
N GLN A 233 38.21 19.61 -29.78
CA GLN A 233 38.98 20.81 -30.09
C GLN A 233 38.77 21.90 -29.02
N ASP A 234 37.53 22.13 -28.60
CA ASP A 234 37.16 23.22 -27.69
C ASP A 234 37.64 22.98 -26.24
N ASP A 235 37.59 21.72 -25.78
CA ASP A 235 38.06 21.34 -24.45
C ASP A 235 38.71 19.94 -24.48
N PRO A 236 39.97 19.85 -24.97
CA PRO A 236 40.65 18.59 -25.19
C PRO A 236 40.88 17.76 -23.91
N ARG A 237 40.83 18.38 -22.73
CA ARG A 237 41.06 17.70 -21.43
C ARG A 237 39.75 17.26 -20.76
N SER A 238 38.61 17.53 -21.38
CA SER A 238 37.31 17.13 -20.83
C SER A 238 37.11 15.60 -20.83
N PRO A 239 36.32 15.06 -19.88
CA PRO A 239 35.95 13.64 -19.90
C PRO A 239 35.24 13.21 -21.19
N ARG A 240 34.51 14.14 -21.83
CA ARG A 240 33.80 13.88 -23.10
C ARG A 240 34.76 13.80 -24.28
N ALA A 241 35.81 14.63 -24.33
CA ALA A 241 36.89 14.47 -25.30
C ALA A 241 37.63 13.14 -25.11
N GLU A 242 37.82 12.70 -23.87
CA GLU A 242 38.43 11.39 -23.57
C GLU A 242 37.55 10.21 -24.02
N ALA A 243 36.22 10.33 -23.90
CA ALA A 243 35.29 9.35 -24.44
C ALA A 243 35.44 9.19 -25.97
N PHE A 244 35.69 10.28 -26.71
CA PHE A 244 35.96 10.21 -28.15
C PHE A 244 37.34 9.60 -28.48
N ARG A 245 38.37 9.83 -27.65
CA ARG A 245 39.66 9.14 -27.80
C ARG A 245 39.54 7.64 -27.55
N THR A 246 38.74 7.25 -26.55
CA THR A 246 38.41 5.86 -26.27
C THR A 246 37.67 5.22 -27.44
N LEU A 247 36.65 5.91 -27.99
CA LEU A 247 35.91 5.46 -29.18
C LEU A 247 36.85 5.23 -30.37
N ARG A 248 37.76 6.18 -30.63
CA ARG A 248 38.78 6.06 -31.69
C ARG A 248 39.66 4.83 -31.48
N THR A 249 40.20 4.63 -30.28
CA THR A 249 41.05 3.49 -29.96
C THR A 249 40.29 2.17 -30.15
N ASN A 250 39.05 2.08 -29.67
CA ASN A 250 38.22 0.88 -29.84
C ASN A 250 37.89 0.62 -31.31
N LEU A 251 37.64 1.66 -32.11
CA LEU A 251 37.39 1.52 -33.55
C LEU A 251 38.57 0.88 -34.29
N GLN A 252 39.81 1.19 -33.88
CA GLN A 252 41.03 0.57 -34.43
C GLN A 252 41.12 -0.93 -34.12
N PHE A 253 40.47 -1.41 -33.05
CA PHE A 253 40.48 -2.80 -32.64
C PHE A 253 39.30 -3.62 -33.16
N ILE A 254 38.30 -3.00 -33.80
CA ILE A 254 37.22 -3.76 -34.46
C ILE A 254 37.73 -4.43 -35.73
N ASP A 255 38.70 -3.82 -36.40
CA ASP A 255 39.29 -4.31 -37.64
C ASP A 255 40.68 -4.91 -37.41
N VAL A 256 40.73 -6.06 -36.71
CA VAL A 256 41.95 -6.87 -36.58
C VAL A 256 42.18 -7.62 -37.90
N GLY A 257 42.60 -6.88 -38.94
CA GLY A 257 42.77 -7.39 -40.31
C GLY A 257 43.10 -6.30 -41.33
N GLY A 258 42.65 -5.07 -41.11
CA GLY A 258 43.13 -3.86 -41.79
C GLY A 258 42.49 -3.56 -43.14
N GLU A 259 41.27 -4.02 -43.40
CA GLU A 259 40.58 -3.78 -44.68
C GLU A 259 39.52 -2.66 -44.61
N ALA A 260 38.97 -2.35 -43.43
CA ALA A 260 37.89 -1.38 -43.30
C ALA A 260 38.42 0.06 -43.16
N ARG A 261 38.46 0.80 -44.27
CA ARG A 261 38.86 2.23 -44.32
C ARG A 261 37.68 3.22 -44.32
N SER A 262 36.45 2.72 -44.30
CA SER A 262 35.22 3.53 -44.39
C SER A 262 34.20 3.07 -43.35
N PHE A 263 33.70 4.01 -42.55
CA PHE A 263 32.69 3.76 -41.52
C PHE A 263 31.45 4.61 -41.80
N VAL A 264 30.27 4.01 -41.62
CA VAL A 264 28.99 4.71 -41.66
C VAL A 264 28.50 4.91 -40.24
N LEU A 265 28.21 6.16 -39.86
CA LEU A 265 27.61 6.50 -38.58
C LEU A 265 26.11 6.76 -38.77
N THR A 266 25.27 5.97 -38.10
CA THR A 266 23.82 6.11 -38.13
C THR A 266 23.23 5.95 -36.72
N SER A 267 21.92 6.15 -36.59
CA SER A 267 21.21 6.07 -35.31
C SER A 267 19.75 5.70 -35.53
N ALA A 268 19.07 5.20 -34.51
CA ALA A 268 17.70 4.69 -34.61
C ALA A 268 16.67 5.81 -34.77
N ILE A 269 16.91 6.99 -34.18
CA ILE A 269 16.03 8.15 -34.26
C ILE A 269 16.79 9.46 -34.53
N GLU A 270 16.05 10.53 -34.83
CA GLU A 270 16.64 11.87 -35.00
C GLU A 270 17.25 12.38 -33.67
N SER A 271 18.29 13.22 -33.76
CA SER A 271 18.94 13.90 -32.62
C SER A 271 19.70 13.03 -31.61
N GLU A 272 20.09 11.80 -31.95
CA GLU A 272 20.97 10.95 -31.11
C GLU A 272 22.47 11.30 -31.18
N GLY A 273 22.82 12.40 -31.84
CA GLY A 273 24.19 12.90 -31.88
C GLY A 273 25.07 12.38 -33.02
N LYS A 274 24.50 11.76 -34.08
CA LYS A 274 25.23 11.28 -35.27
C LYS A 274 26.31 12.25 -35.77
N SER A 275 25.92 13.48 -36.13
CA SER A 275 26.82 14.49 -36.69
C SER A 275 27.88 14.92 -35.67
N SER A 276 27.52 15.12 -34.40
CA SER A 276 28.49 15.48 -33.35
C SER A 276 29.51 14.37 -33.11
N THR A 277 29.07 13.11 -33.11
CA THR A 277 29.95 11.96 -32.97
C THR A 277 30.88 11.83 -34.16
N ALA A 278 30.36 11.96 -35.39
CA ALA A 278 31.17 11.91 -36.60
C ALA A 278 32.25 12.99 -36.63
N SER A 279 31.90 14.25 -36.31
CA SER A 279 32.87 15.35 -36.27
C SER A 279 33.96 15.17 -35.20
N ASN A 280 33.59 14.80 -33.97
CA ASN A 280 34.58 14.63 -32.90
C ASN A 280 35.46 13.39 -33.08
N LEU A 281 34.90 12.30 -33.61
CA LEU A 281 35.66 11.11 -33.95
C LEU A 281 36.68 11.42 -35.06
N ALA A 282 36.29 12.21 -36.07
CA ALA A 282 37.20 12.62 -37.12
C ALA A 282 38.37 13.46 -36.60
N ILE A 283 38.09 14.45 -35.74
CA ILE A 283 39.13 15.24 -35.07
C ILE A 283 40.02 14.34 -34.19
N ALA A 284 39.45 13.35 -33.50
CA ALA A 284 40.23 12.43 -32.67
C ALA A 284 41.16 11.52 -33.51
N LEU A 285 40.71 11.07 -34.69
CA LEU A 285 41.50 10.32 -35.66
C LEU A 285 42.60 11.18 -36.29
N ASP A 286 42.29 12.42 -36.68
CA ASP A 286 43.24 13.39 -37.22
C ASP A 286 44.35 13.74 -36.19
N ASN A 287 43.97 14.00 -34.94
CA ASN A 287 44.92 14.20 -33.84
C ASN A 287 45.83 12.99 -33.57
N ALA A 288 45.46 11.79 -34.05
CA ALA A 288 46.29 10.59 -33.97
C ALA A 288 47.21 10.41 -35.19
N GLY A 289 47.22 11.36 -36.14
CA GLY A 289 48.03 11.34 -37.35
C GLY A 289 47.38 10.67 -38.56
N HIS A 290 46.09 10.30 -38.49
CA HIS A 290 45.38 9.71 -39.64
C HIS A 290 44.90 10.79 -40.62
N LYS A 291 44.93 10.49 -41.91
CA LYS A 291 44.26 11.33 -42.91
C LYS A 291 42.78 10.94 -42.98
N VAL A 292 41.90 11.85 -42.55
CA VAL A 292 40.48 11.58 -42.41
C VAL A 292 39.66 12.39 -43.40
N ILE A 293 38.71 11.75 -44.05
CA ILE A 293 37.65 12.41 -44.83
C ILE A 293 36.34 12.16 -44.12
N VAL A 294 35.59 13.22 -43.83
CA VAL A 294 34.23 13.13 -43.30
C VAL A 294 33.27 13.53 -44.40
N VAL A 295 32.32 12.65 -44.72
CA VAL A 295 31.29 12.90 -45.72
C VAL A 295 29.97 13.12 -44.99
N ASP A 296 29.37 14.31 -45.12
CA ASP A 296 28.00 14.55 -44.62
C ASP A 296 27.00 13.95 -45.63
N ALA A 297 26.56 12.73 -45.37
CA ALA A 297 25.56 12.05 -46.20
C ALA A 297 24.12 12.37 -45.78
N ASP A 298 23.89 13.24 -44.79
CA ASP A 298 22.55 13.70 -44.41
C ASP A 298 22.16 14.92 -45.26
N LEU A 299 21.58 14.65 -46.43
CA LEU A 299 21.09 15.67 -47.35
C LEU A 299 19.82 16.38 -46.86
N ARG A 300 19.17 15.87 -45.80
CA ARG A 300 17.91 16.43 -45.30
C ARG A 300 18.16 17.52 -44.27
N ARG A 301 19.13 17.32 -43.37
CA ARG A 301 19.50 18.28 -42.32
C ARG A 301 21.03 18.29 -42.11
N PRO A 302 21.82 18.74 -43.10
CA PRO A 302 23.28 18.76 -42.98
C PRO A 302 23.71 19.66 -41.82
N LYS A 303 24.67 19.19 -41.02
CA LYS A 303 25.18 19.90 -39.83
C LYS A 303 26.69 19.98 -39.79
N LEU A 304 27.40 19.18 -40.58
CA LEU A 304 28.85 19.10 -40.51
C LEU A 304 29.53 20.41 -40.90
N ALA A 305 29.07 21.05 -41.99
CA ALA A 305 29.64 22.32 -42.47
C ALA A 305 29.55 23.42 -41.39
N LEU A 306 28.38 23.54 -40.76
CA LEU A 306 28.14 24.47 -39.66
C LEU A 306 29.08 24.19 -38.47
N TYR A 307 29.27 22.93 -38.10
CA TYR A 307 30.14 22.57 -36.97
C TYR A 307 31.62 22.88 -37.26
N MET A 308 32.07 22.61 -38.49
CA MET A 308 33.47 22.81 -38.89
C MET A 308 33.80 24.25 -39.30
N GLY A 309 32.82 25.16 -39.28
CA GLY A 309 33.02 26.55 -39.69
C GLY A 309 33.37 26.73 -41.16
N ILE A 310 32.93 25.80 -42.02
CA ILE A 310 33.14 25.85 -43.47
C ILE A 310 31.83 26.23 -44.18
N GLU A 311 31.96 26.83 -45.36
CA GLU A 311 30.81 27.21 -46.18
C GLU A 311 30.00 25.96 -46.57
N GLY A 312 28.70 25.96 -46.27
CA GLY A 312 27.80 24.87 -46.67
C GLY A 312 27.45 24.99 -48.15
N ALA A 313 27.21 23.85 -48.81
CA ALA A 313 26.63 23.88 -50.15
C ALA A 313 25.24 24.55 -50.09
N VAL A 314 25.01 25.50 -51.01
CA VAL A 314 23.74 26.18 -51.26
C VAL A 314 22.68 25.18 -51.72
#